data_AF-A0A060C0B7-F1
#
_entry.id   AF-A0A060C0B7-F1
#
_cell.length_a   1.000
_cell.length_b   1.000
_cell.length_c   1.000
_cell.angle_alpha   90.00
_cell.angle_beta   90.00
_cell.angle_gamma   90.00
#
_symmetry.space_group_name_H-M   'P 1'
#
loop_
_entity.id
_entity.type
_entity.pdbx_description
1 polymer ?
#
loop_
_entity_poly.entity_id
_entity_poly.type
_entity_poly.pdbx_seq_one_letter_code
_entity_poly.pdbx_strand_id
1 'polypeptide(L)'
;RSAAALGVEHVWLGFVDSGLPQGDPLPPLPEGCFAAQPLEVTAAALAAQLTEFRPHVLVTYNERGGYPHPDHIMVHRATMAALARAAGPDVVGRWDVPKVYYDVSF
;
A
#
# COMPACT_ATOMS: atom_id res chain seq x y z
N ARG A 1 -11.31 14.45 -9.82
CA ARG A 1 -11.50 15.89 -9.48
C ARG A 1 -10.53 16.32 -8.38
N SER A 2 -10.41 15.59 -7.26
CA SER A 2 -9.49 15.93 -6.17
C SER A 2 -8.01 15.94 -6.59
N ALA A 3 -7.53 14.92 -7.29
CA ALA A 3 -6.14 14.86 -7.78
C ALA A 3 -5.77 16.09 -8.65
N ALA A 4 -6.64 16.46 -9.59
CA ALA A 4 -6.47 17.65 -10.42
C ALA A 4 -6.46 18.95 -9.61
N ALA A 5 -7.29 19.06 -8.57
CA ALA A 5 -7.30 20.21 -7.68
C ALA A 5 -6.01 20.36 -6.85
N LEU A 6 -5.34 19.26 -6.54
CA LEU A 6 -4.04 19.23 -5.85
C LEU A 6 -2.84 19.30 -6.80
N GLY A 7 -3.06 19.21 -8.12
CA GLY A 7 -1.98 19.14 -9.11
C GLY A 7 -1.15 17.87 -9.03
N VAL A 8 -1.75 16.74 -8.61
CA VAL A 8 -1.04 15.45 -8.47
C VAL A 8 -1.46 14.46 -9.56
N GLU A 9 -0.50 13.63 -9.97
CA GLU A 9 -0.74 12.43 -10.77
C GLU A 9 -1.18 11.26 -9.88
N HIS A 10 -1.87 10.28 -10.46
CA HIS A 10 -2.44 9.18 -9.70
C HIS A 10 -2.43 7.88 -10.52
N VAL A 11 -2.07 6.77 -9.86
CA VAL A 11 -2.09 5.42 -10.43
C VAL A 11 -2.98 4.51 -9.58
N TRP A 12 -3.85 3.74 -10.23
CA TRP A 12 -4.60 2.67 -9.57
C TRP A 12 -3.78 1.37 -9.64
N LEU A 13 -3.56 0.71 -8.50
CA LEU A 13 -2.92 -0.61 -8.47
C LEU A 13 -3.88 -1.76 -8.88
N GLY A 14 -5.16 -1.47 -9.08
CA GLY A 14 -6.14 -2.42 -9.62
C GLY A 14 -6.81 -3.36 -8.62
N PHE A 15 -6.61 -3.15 -7.31
CA PHE A 15 -7.25 -3.95 -6.26
C PHE A 15 -8.63 -3.41 -5.88
N VAL A 16 -9.50 -4.32 -5.42
CA VAL A 16 -10.87 -4.01 -4.99
C VAL A 16 -10.89 -3.72 -3.49
N ASP A 17 -11.63 -2.69 -3.07
CA ASP A 17 -11.86 -2.32 -1.67
C ASP A 17 -12.38 -3.50 -0.83
N SER A 18 -11.85 -3.67 0.38
CA SER A 18 -12.28 -4.71 1.32
C SER A 18 -13.51 -4.33 2.14
N GLY A 19 -13.81 -3.03 2.19
CA GLY A 19 -14.78 -2.46 3.11
C GLY A 19 -14.34 -2.58 4.58
N LEU A 20 -15.15 -1.99 5.46
CA LEU A 20 -15.00 -2.09 6.91
C LEU A 20 -16.01 -3.11 7.46
N PRO A 21 -15.57 -4.31 7.90
CA PRO A 21 -16.46 -5.30 8.49
C PRO A 21 -17.15 -4.76 9.74
N GLN A 22 -18.42 -5.10 9.91
CA GLN A 22 -19.22 -4.73 11.08
C GLN A 22 -19.95 -5.97 11.61
N GLY A 23 -20.10 -6.08 12.93
CA GLY A 23 -20.77 -7.20 13.60
C GLY A 23 -19.94 -7.80 14.74
N ASP A 24 -20.52 -8.75 15.46
CA ASP A 24 -19.83 -9.56 16.47
C ASP A 24 -20.34 -11.02 16.42
N PRO A 25 -19.53 -12.00 15.94
CA PRO A 25 -18.17 -11.83 15.43
C PRO A 25 -18.14 -11.07 14.09
N LEU A 26 -16.97 -10.55 13.72
CA LEU A 26 -16.79 -9.92 12.40
C LEU A 26 -16.99 -10.96 11.28
N PRO A 27 -17.72 -10.61 10.21
CA PRO A 27 -17.81 -11.48 9.04
C PRO A 27 -16.45 -11.61 8.35
N PRO A 28 -16.24 -12.67 7.54
CA PRO A 28 -15.06 -12.75 6.68
C PRO A 28 -15.04 -11.60 5.67
N LEU A 29 -13.84 -11.25 5.21
CA LEU A 29 -13.67 -10.25 4.14
C LEU A 29 -14.26 -10.76 2.81
N PRO A 30 -14.71 -9.85 1.92
CA PRO A 30 -15.15 -10.23 0.58
C PRO A 30 -14.06 -10.99 -0.20
N GLU A 31 -14.45 -12.00 -0.95
CA GLU A 31 -13.49 -12.77 -1.75
C GLU A 31 -12.79 -11.88 -2.79
N GLY A 32 -11.47 -12.00 -2.89
CA GLY A 32 -10.67 -11.26 -3.87
C GLY A 32 -10.46 -9.76 -3.54
N CYS A 33 -10.95 -9.27 -2.40
CA CYS A 33 -10.66 -7.89 -1.99
C CYS A 33 -9.19 -7.70 -1.62
N PHE A 34 -8.75 -6.44 -1.57
CA PHE A 34 -7.35 -6.06 -1.40
C PHE A 34 -6.70 -6.67 -0.16
N ALA A 35 -7.36 -6.59 1.00
CA ALA A 35 -6.84 -7.14 2.26
C ALA A 35 -6.86 -8.68 2.30
N ALA A 36 -7.54 -9.34 1.36
CA ALA A 36 -7.53 -10.80 1.21
C ALA A 36 -6.50 -11.29 0.17
N GLN A 37 -5.85 -10.38 -0.58
CA GLN A 37 -4.83 -10.76 -1.56
C GLN A 37 -3.55 -11.30 -0.91
N PRO A 38 -2.82 -12.22 -1.56
CA PRO A 38 -1.48 -12.59 -1.13
C PRO A 38 -0.55 -11.37 -1.06
N LEU A 39 0.22 -11.25 0.02
CA LEU A 39 1.11 -10.11 0.24
C LEU A 39 2.10 -9.92 -0.91
N GLU A 40 2.62 -11.01 -1.45
CA GLU A 40 3.58 -11.03 -2.55
C GLU A 40 3.01 -10.36 -3.81
N VAL A 41 1.71 -10.52 -4.07
CA VAL A 41 1.04 -9.91 -5.23
C VAL A 41 0.93 -8.40 -5.04
N THR A 42 0.43 -7.96 -3.88
CA THR A 42 0.28 -6.53 -3.56
C THR A 42 1.62 -5.80 -3.48
N ALA A 43 2.62 -6.44 -2.88
CA ALA A 43 3.97 -5.89 -2.76
C ALA A 43 4.68 -5.81 -4.12
N ALA A 44 4.48 -6.79 -5.00
CA ALA A 44 5.04 -6.75 -6.36
C ALA A 44 4.45 -5.59 -7.17
N ALA A 45 3.13 -5.36 -7.09
CA ALA A 45 2.47 -4.26 -7.77
C ALA A 45 3.01 -2.90 -7.31
N LEU A 46 3.17 -2.69 -5.99
CA LEU A 46 3.70 -1.45 -5.44
C LEU A 46 5.20 -1.29 -5.70
N ALA A 47 5.99 -2.36 -5.63
CA ALA A 47 7.43 -2.30 -5.90
C ALA A 47 7.73 -1.84 -7.34
N ALA A 48 6.91 -2.25 -8.31
CA ALA A 48 7.04 -1.78 -9.69
C ALA A 48 6.93 -0.24 -9.77
N GLN A 49 5.96 0.34 -9.05
CA GLN A 49 5.79 1.80 -8.97
C GLN A 49 6.98 2.48 -8.27
N LEU A 50 7.54 1.87 -7.21
CA LEU A 50 8.71 2.42 -6.54
C LEU A 50 9.95 2.46 -7.45
N THR A 51 10.17 1.42 -8.26
CA THR A 51 11.30 1.37 -9.20
C THR A 51 11.12 2.29 -10.41
N GLU A 52 9.87 2.53 -10.82
CA GLU A 52 9.52 3.42 -11.92
C GLU A 52 9.60 4.90 -11.49
N PHE A 53 8.90 5.26 -10.42
CA PHE A 53 8.79 6.65 -9.94
C PHE A 53 10.02 7.12 -9.15
N ARG A 54 10.73 6.20 -8.47
CA ARG A 54 11.91 6.47 -7.65
C ARG A 54 11.70 7.59 -6.62
N PRO A 55 10.73 7.44 -5.70
CA PRO A 55 10.44 8.48 -4.72
C PRO A 55 11.59 8.65 -3.72
N HIS A 56 11.97 9.90 -3.43
CA HIS A 56 12.87 10.21 -2.32
C HIS A 56 12.18 10.10 -0.95
N VAL A 57 10.85 10.24 -0.92
CA VAL A 57 10.01 10.19 0.27
C VAL A 57 8.78 9.35 -0.04
N LEU A 58 8.47 8.39 0.81
CA LEU A 58 7.24 7.60 0.78
C LEU A 58 6.44 7.84 2.07
N VAL A 59 5.14 8.08 1.91
CA VAL A 59 4.20 8.22 3.04
C VAL A 59 3.17 7.10 2.95
N THR A 60 2.90 6.42 4.07
CA THR A 60 1.98 5.28 4.16
C THR A 60 1.30 5.25 5.53
N TYR A 61 0.38 4.31 5.77
CA TYR A 61 -0.15 4.06 7.10
C TYR A 61 0.88 3.37 8.02
N ASN A 62 0.72 3.58 9.34
CA ASN A 62 1.41 2.78 10.36
C ASN A 62 0.87 1.34 10.42
N GLU A 63 1.47 0.51 11.26
CA GLU A 63 1.14 -0.91 11.41
C GLU A 63 -0.29 -1.18 11.91
N ARG A 64 -0.96 -0.17 12.47
CA ARG A 64 -2.35 -0.24 12.94
C ARG A 64 -3.36 0.31 11.93
N GLY A 65 -2.90 0.92 10.84
CA GLY A 65 -3.75 1.54 9.82
C GLY A 65 -4.31 2.92 10.19
N GLY A 66 -3.89 3.52 11.31
CA GLY A 66 -4.56 4.66 11.93
C GLY A 66 -5.81 4.21 12.68
N TYR A 67 -6.92 4.04 11.96
CA TYR A 67 -8.11 3.31 12.43
C TYR A 67 -8.12 1.90 11.80
N PRO A 68 -8.77 0.89 12.41
CA PRO A 68 -8.54 -0.53 12.10
C PRO A 68 -9.19 -1.02 10.79
N HIS A 69 -9.15 -0.22 9.73
CA HIS A 69 -9.58 -0.63 8.40
C HIS A 69 -8.63 -1.70 7.85
N PRO A 70 -9.15 -2.85 7.35
CA PRO A 70 -8.33 -3.92 6.78
C PRO A 70 -7.38 -3.44 5.68
N ASP A 71 -7.87 -2.56 4.81
CA ASP A 71 -7.06 -2.04 3.70
C ASP A 71 -5.90 -1.15 4.17
N HIS A 72 -6.06 -0.35 5.22
CA HIS A 72 -4.96 0.49 5.70
C HIS A 72 -3.83 -0.37 6.28
N ILE A 73 -4.20 -1.42 7.02
CA ILE A 73 -3.25 -2.42 7.54
C ILE A 73 -2.57 -3.15 6.37
N MET A 74 -3.33 -3.53 5.34
CA MET A 74 -2.77 -4.19 4.17
C MET A 74 -1.83 -3.26 3.37
N VAL A 75 -2.17 -1.99 3.20
CA VAL A 75 -1.27 -0.99 2.57
C VAL A 75 0.03 -0.87 3.36
N HIS A 76 -0.01 -0.83 4.69
CA HIS A 76 1.21 -0.83 5.49
C HIS A 76 2.09 -2.06 5.20
N ARG A 77 1.51 -3.26 5.25
CA ARG A 77 2.23 -4.52 5.01
C ARG A 77 2.80 -4.58 3.59
N ALA A 78 1.98 -4.23 2.59
CA ALA A 78 2.38 -4.19 1.19
C ALA A 78 3.51 -3.18 0.96
N THR A 79 3.45 -2.00 1.58
CA THR A 79 4.50 -0.99 1.51
C THR A 79 5.83 -1.50 2.07
N MET A 80 5.84 -2.09 3.26
CA MET A 80 7.08 -2.61 3.85
C MET A 80 7.70 -3.73 3.01
N ALA A 81 6.87 -4.64 2.50
CA ALA A 81 7.33 -5.70 1.60
C ALA A 81 7.81 -5.16 0.24
N ALA A 82 7.14 -4.13 -0.30
CA ALA A 82 7.51 -3.50 -1.56
C ALA A 82 8.84 -2.75 -1.46
N LEU A 83 9.13 -2.09 -0.34
CA LEU A 83 10.42 -1.44 -0.08
C LEU A 83 11.57 -2.44 -0.14
N ALA A 84 11.44 -3.56 0.58
CA ALA A 84 12.44 -4.63 0.57
C ALA A 84 12.63 -5.22 -0.84
N ARG A 85 11.52 -5.41 -1.57
CA ARG A 85 11.55 -5.91 -2.94
C ARG A 85 12.22 -4.92 -3.90
N ALA A 86 11.82 -3.66 -3.90
CA ALA A 86 12.37 -2.62 -4.78
C ALA A 86 13.86 -2.36 -4.53
N ALA A 87 14.33 -2.58 -3.30
CA ALA A 87 15.73 -2.53 -2.90
C ALA A 87 16.48 -3.86 -3.05
N GLY A 88 15.91 -4.89 -3.70
CA GLY A 88 16.60 -6.16 -3.94
C GLY A 88 17.79 -6.01 -4.91
N PRO A 89 18.92 -6.73 -4.69
CA PRO A 89 20.12 -6.60 -5.53
C PRO A 89 19.90 -7.04 -6.98
N ASP A 90 19.00 -8.00 -7.22
CA ASP A 90 18.71 -8.55 -8.55
C ASP A 90 17.58 -7.80 -9.28
N VAL A 91 17.07 -6.71 -8.70
CA VAL A 91 15.98 -5.92 -9.30
C VAL A 91 16.55 -4.92 -10.30
N VAL A 92 16.15 -5.05 -11.56
CA VAL A 92 16.46 -4.06 -12.60
C VAL A 92 15.83 -2.72 -12.23
N GLY A 93 16.63 -1.65 -12.24
CA GLY A 93 16.15 -0.34 -11.80
C GLY A 93 15.89 -0.24 -10.30
N ARG A 94 16.53 -1.10 -9.49
CA ARG A 94 16.51 -1.09 -8.01
C ARG A 94 16.45 0.33 -7.47
N TRP A 95 15.52 0.57 -6.56
CA TRP A 95 15.39 1.84 -5.86
C TRP A 95 15.19 1.59 -4.37
N ASP A 96 16.13 2.11 -3.58
CA ASP A 96 16.08 2.09 -2.12
C ASP A 96 15.54 3.44 -1.64
N VAL A 97 14.28 3.46 -1.20
CA VAL A 97 13.59 4.70 -0.84
C VAL A 97 14.25 5.30 0.40
N PRO A 98 14.83 6.51 0.33
CA PRO A 98 15.65 7.05 1.42
C PRO A 98 14.86 7.36 2.71
N LYS A 99 13.58 7.73 2.58
CA LYS A 99 12.77 8.23 3.70
C LYS A 99 11.36 7.67 3.63
N VAL A 100 10.92 7.04 4.71
CA VAL A 100 9.56 6.51 4.88
C VAL A 100 8.93 7.16 6.11
N TYR A 101 7.72 7.68 5.96
CA TYR A 101 6.95 8.28 7.04
C TYR A 101 5.58 7.63 7.16
N TYR A 102 5.07 7.57 8.39
CA TYR A 102 3.70 7.16 8.63
C TYR A 102 2.81 8.37 8.81
N ASP A 103 1.71 8.39 8.08
CA ASP A 103 0.60 9.27 8.40
C ASP A 103 -0.01 8.83 9.73
N VAL A 104 -0.02 9.74 10.70
CA VAL A 104 -0.62 9.57 12.02
C VAL A 104 -1.70 10.62 12.16
N SER A 105 -2.81 10.35 11.48
CA SER A 105 -4.03 11.14 11.55
C SER A 105 -5.09 10.29 12.25
N PHE A 106 -5.39 10.68 13.51
CA PHE A 106 -6.50 10.30 14.41
C PHE A 106 -6.87 8.80 14.57
#